data_AF-A0A7K0BMY3-F1
#
_entry.id   AF-A0A7K0BMY3-F1
#
_cell.length_a   1.000
_cell.length_b   1.000
_cell.length_c   1.000
_cell.angle_alpha   90.00
_cell.angle_beta   90.00
_cell.angle_gamma   90.00
#
_symmetry.space_group_name_H-M   'P 1'
#
loop_
_entity.id
_entity.type
_entity.pdbx_description
1 polymer ?
#
loop_
_entity_poly.entity_id
_entity_poly.type
_entity_poly.pdbx_seq_one_letter_code
_entity_poly.pdbx_strand_id
1 'polypeptide(L)'
;MHHLGALRKVRAAILCVMKQARDAAEELSLLRREFSGWSFLISDRGRWWALRTGPHVVSEIVTDTAALLREQLQELHEVEQGR
;
A
#
# COMPACT_ATOMS: atom_id res chain seq x y z
N MET A 1 -25.67 0.22 34.09
CA MET A 1 -25.80 0.84 32.74
C MET A 1 -24.46 1.00 31.99
N HIS A 2 -23.49 0.08 32.12
CA HIS A 2 -22.14 0.25 31.51
C HIS A 2 -21.81 -0.68 30.31
N HIS A 3 -22.67 -1.66 29.98
CA HIS A 3 -22.36 -2.65 28.92
C HIS A 3 -22.67 -2.20 27.47
N LEU A 4 -23.56 -1.22 27.27
CA LEU A 4 -23.97 -0.76 25.93
C LEU A 4 -22.92 0.14 25.23
N GLY A 5 -22.03 0.79 25.98
CA GLY A 5 -20.97 1.64 25.41
C GLY A 5 -19.81 0.86 24.81
N ALA A 6 -19.49 -0.32 25.37
CA ALA A 6 -18.40 -1.17 24.90
C ALA A 6 -18.71 -1.77 23.51
N LEU A 7 -19.95 -2.24 23.29
CA LEU A 7 -20.38 -2.83 22.01
C LEU A 7 -20.37 -1.82 20.85
N ARG A 8 -20.70 -0.54 21.11
CA ARG A 8 -20.63 0.53 20.09
C ARG A 8 -19.19 0.84 19.67
N LYS A 9 -18.24 0.85 20.61
CA LYS A 9 -16.81 1.08 20.33
C LYS A 9 -16.21 -0.07 19.49
N VAL A 10 -16.53 -1.31 19.81
CA VAL A 10 -16.05 -2.49 19.06
C VAL A 10 -16.54 -2.46 17.61
N ARG A 11 -17.84 -2.17 17.40
CA ARG A 11 -18.40 -2.05 16.04
C ARG A 11 -17.73 -0.92 15.23
N ALA A 12 -17.46 0.23 15.85
CA ALA A 12 -16.77 1.34 15.19
C ALA A 12 -15.33 0.97 14.81
N ALA A 13 -14.60 0.27 15.69
CA ALA A 13 -13.25 -0.21 15.39
C ALA A 13 -13.24 -1.19 14.21
N ILE A 14 -14.17 -2.15 14.17
CA ILE A 14 -14.30 -3.12 13.06
C ILE A 14 -14.58 -2.41 11.73
N LEU A 15 -15.51 -1.46 11.72
CA LEU A 15 -15.82 -0.67 10.51
C LEU A 15 -14.62 0.15 10.03
N CYS A 16 -13.86 0.73 10.96
CA CYS A 16 -12.66 1.50 10.65
C CYS A 16 -11.59 0.63 9.98
N VAL A 17 -11.32 -0.56 10.54
CA VAL A 17 -10.34 -1.51 9.99
C VAL A 17 -10.75 -2.02 8.61
N MET A 18 -12.02 -2.38 8.41
CA MET A 18 -12.50 -2.83 7.10
C MET A 18 -12.42 -1.73 6.04
N LYS A 19 -12.69 -0.47 6.42
CA LYS A 19 -12.52 0.67 5.52
C LYS A 19 -11.05 0.83 5.12
N GLN A 20 -10.13 0.81 6.09
CA GLN A 20 -8.70 0.94 5.83
C GLN A 20 -8.18 -0.20 4.91
N ALA A 21 -8.64 -1.43 5.12
CA ALA A 21 -8.29 -2.56 4.24
C ALA A 21 -8.83 -2.39 2.81
N ARG A 22 -10.03 -1.84 2.65
CA ARG A 22 -10.62 -1.53 1.35
C ARG A 22 -9.85 -0.42 0.64
N ASP A 23 -9.57 0.68 1.33
CA ASP A 23 -8.84 1.81 0.79
C ASP A 23 -7.43 1.36 0.34
N ALA A 24 -6.76 0.53 1.13
CA ALA A 24 -5.47 -0.08 0.78
C ALA A 24 -5.54 -0.98 -0.46
N ALA A 25 -6.61 -1.77 -0.63
CA ALA A 25 -6.80 -2.60 -1.82
C ALA A 25 -7.05 -1.77 -3.10
N GLU A 26 -7.75 -0.64 -2.96
CA GLU A 26 -7.96 0.30 -4.06
C GLU A 26 -6.64 0.96 -4.50
N GLU A 27 -5.87 1.49 -3.54
CA GLU A 27 -4.54 2.07 -3.78
C GLU A 27 -3.59 1.06 -4.44
N LEU A 28 -3.56 -0.18 -3.96
CA LEU A 28 -2.75 -1.25 -4.56
C LEU A 28 -3.18 -1.57 -6.00
N SER A 29 -4.47 -1.46 -6.31
CA SER A 29 -4.98 -1.62 -7.67
C SER A 29 -4.55 -0.47 -8.59
N LEU A 30 -4.51 0.77 -8.08
CA LEU A 30 -4.02 1.93 -8.81
C LEU A 30 -2.52 1.80 -9.10
N LEU A 31 -1.71 1.46 -8.10
CA LEU A 31 -0.27 1.27 -8.25
C LEU A 31 0.07 0.21 -9.29
N ARG A 32 -0.64 -0.93 -9.29
CA ARG A 32 -0.46 -1.99 -10.30
C ARG A 32 -0.76 -1.53 -11.73
N ARG A 33 -1.71 -0.62 -11.89
CA ARG A 33 -2.08 -0.06 -13.20
C ARG A 33 -1.07 0.98 -13.68
N GLU A 34 -0.56 1.80 -12.78
CA GLU A 34 0.38 2.88 -13.08
C GLU A 34 1.81 2.34 -13.33
N PHE A 35 2.25 1.39 -12.52
CA PHE A 35 3.61 0.85 -12.55
C PHE A 35 3.61 -0.62 -13.00
N SER A 36 3.29 -0.85 -14.27
CA SER A 36 3.33 -2.19 -14.85
C SER A 36 4.75 -2.77 -14.76
N GLY A 37 4.89 -4.01 -14.28
CA GLY A 37 6.18 -4.67 -14.05
C GLY A 37 6.68 -4.65 -12.61
N TRP A 38 5.98 -3.94 -11.72
CA TRP A 38 6.21 -3.99 -10.27
C TRP A 38 5.21 -4.93 -9.59
N SER A 39 5.68 -5.66 -8.59
CA SER A 39 4.90 -6.48 -7.68
C SER A 39 4.72 -5.74 -6.35
N PHE A 40 3.48 -5.70 -5.86
CA PHE A 40 3.11 -4.93 -4.68
C PHE A 40 2.61 -5.83 -3.56
N LEU A 41 3.07 -5.57 -2.35
CA LEU A 41 2.67 -6.27 -1.14
C LEU A 41 2.42 -5.23 -0.02
N ILE A 42 1.42 -5.51 0.81
CA ILE A 42 1.16 -4.74 2.03
C ILE A 42 1.28 -5.73 3.18
N SER A 43 2.12 -5.41 4.16
CA SER A 43 2.22 -6.24 5.36
C SER A 43 1.02 -6.06 6.27
N ASP A 44 0.80 -7.01 7.18
CA ASP A 44 -0.19 -6.90 8.25
C ASP A 44 0.01 -5.66 9.14
N ARG A 45 1.25 -5.14 9.19
CA ARG A 45 1.62 -3.93 9.93
C ARG A 45 1.44 -2.64 9.14
N GLY A 46 0.86 -2.72 7.94
CA GLY A 46 0.62 -1.56 7.07
C GLY A 46 1.84 -1.06 6.30
N ARG A 47 2.94 -1.83 6.26
CA ARG A 47 4.11 -1.47 5.44
C ARG A 47 3.88 -1.86 3.98
N TRP A 48 4.22 -0.94 3.09
CA TRP A 48 4.08 -1.06 1.66
C TRP A 48 5.40 -1.48 1.04
N TRP A 49 5.35 -2.48 0.16
CA TRP A 49 6.49 -3.04 -0.53
C TRP A 49 6.23 -3.01 -2.03
N ALA A 50 7.22 -2.54 -2.78
CA ALA A 50 7.28 -2.66 -4.23
C ALA A 50 8.54 -3.42 -4.61
N LEU A 51 8.38 -4.48 -5.39
CA LEU A 51 9.45 -5.36 -5.86
C LEU A 51 9.40 -5.44 -7.37
N ARG A 52 10.53 -5.22 -8.04
CA ARG A 52 10.69 -5.48 -9.47
C ARG A 52 11.87 -6.40 -9.67
N THR A 53 11.62 -7.50 -10.36
CA THR A 53 12.64 -8.47 -10.71
C THR A 53 12.90 -8.38 -12.21
N GLY A 54 14.17 -8.15 -12.57
CA GLY A 54 14.68 -8.24 -13.92
C GLY A 54 15.79 -9.28 -14.00
N PRO A 55 16.26 -9.62 -15.22
CA PRO A 55 17.29 -10.64 -15.42
C PRO A 55 18.62 -10.36 -14.71
N HIS A 56 18.89 -9.09 -14.36
CA HIS A 56 20.14 -8.68 -13.72
C HIS A 56 19.98 -7.73 -12.52
N VAL A 57 18.75 -7.32 -12.20
CA VAL A 57 18.50 -6.31 -11.15
C VAL A 57 17.24 -6.68 -10.37
N VAL A 58 17.34 -6.63 -9.04
CA VAL A 58 16.20 -6.66 -8.14
C VAL A 58 16.11 -5.28 -7.49
N SER A 59 15.01 -4.58 -7.77
CA SER A 59 14.71 -3.29 -7.13
C SER A 59 13.64 -3.51 -6.06
N GLU A 60 13.90 -3.03 -4.86
CA GLU A 60 13.01 -3.12 -3.71
C GLU A 60 12.82 -1.73 -3.10
N ILE A 61 11.56 -1.39 -2.80
CA ILE A 61 11.19 -0.16 -2.11
C ILE A 61 10.24 -0.54 -0.98
N VAL A 62 10.54 -0.06 0.23
CA VAL A 62 9.73 -0.28 1.42
C VAL A 62 9.40 1.04 2.08
N THR A 63 8.11 1.29 2.29
CA THR A 63 7.62 2.53 2.92
C THR A 63 6.48 2.25 3.90
N ASP A 64 6.18 3.22 4.76
CA ASP A 64 5.08 3.11 5.71
C ASP A 64 3.73 3.56 5.13
N THR A 65 3.71 4.17 3.93
CA THR A 65 2.48 4.67 3.29
C THR A 65 2.48 4.48 1.77
N ALA A 66 1.29 4.30 1.19
CA ALA A 66 1.10 4.21 -0.26
C ALA A 66 1.58 5.47 -1.00
N ALA A 67 1.36 6.66 -0.42
CA ALA A 67 1.77 7.93 -1.01
C ALA A 67 3.28 8.02 -1.19
N LEU A 68 4.05 7.68 -0.13
CA LEU A 68 5.51 7.64 -0.20
C LEU A 68 5.99 6.56 -1.18
N LEU A 69 5.32 5.41 -1.23
CA LEU A 69 5.66 4.36 -2.18
C LEU A 69 5.52 4.86 -3.63
N ARG A 70 4.41 5.56 -3.91
CA ARG A 70 4.12 6.13 -5.23
C ARG A 70 5.16 7.16 -5.63
N GLU A 71 5.49 8.09 -4.75
CA GLU A 71 6.49 9.14 -5.00
C GLU A 71 7.85 8.53 -5.39
N GLN A 72 8.32 7.55 -4.61
CA GLN A 72 9.58 6.85 -4.89
C GLN A 72 9.55 6.08 -6.22
N LEU A 73 8.41 5.46 -6.56
CA LEU A 73 8.23 4.78 -7.83
C LEU A 73 8.18 5.75 -9.02
N GLN A 74 7.59 6.94 -8.84
CA GLN A 74 7.58 7.99 -9.86
C GLN A 74 8.98 8.50 -10.12
N GLU A 75 9.76 8.77 -9.08
CA GLU A 75 11.16 9.19 -9.23
C GLU A 75 11.98 8.16 -10.03
N LEU A 76 11.87 6.87 -9.68
CA LEU A 76 12.54 5.80 -10.42
C LEU A 76 12.05 5.71 -11.88
N HIS A 77 10.74 5.85 -12.10
CA HIS A 77 10.18 5.82 -13.45
C HIS A 77 10.70 6.97 -14.30
N GLU A 78 10.77 8.18 -13.76
CA GLU A 78 11.31 9.36 -14.45
C GLU A 78 12.80 9.19 -14.78
N VAL A 79 13.59 8.65 -13.85
CA VAL A 79 15.02 8.35 -14.08
C VAL A 79 15.19 7.29 -15.19
N GLU A 80 14.31 6.29 -15.25
CA GLU A 80 14.35 5.25 -16.28
C GLU A 80 13.87 5.74 -17.66
N GLN A 81 12.86 6.62 -17.70
CA GLN A 81 12.28 7.14 -18.95
C GLN A 81 13.03 8.35 -19.51
N GLY A 82 13.77 9.10 -18.68
CA GLY A 82 14.55 10.28 -19.08
C GLY A 82 15.88 9.97 -19.77
N ARG A 83 15.98 8.83 -20.47
CA ARG A 83 17.19 8.37 -21.17
C ARG A 83 17.09 8.54 -22.69
#